data_AF-A0A2A5J325-F1
#
_entry.id   AF-A0A2A5J325-F1
#
_cell.length_a   1.000
_cell.length_b   1.000
_cell.length_c   1.000
_cell.angle_alpha   90.00
_cell.angle_beta   90.00
_cell.angle_gamma   90.00
#
_symmetry.space_group_name_H-M   'P 1'
#
loop_
_entity.id
_entity.type
_entity.pdbx_description
1 polymer ?
#
loop_
_entity_poly.entity_id
_entity_poly.type
_entity_poly.pdbx_seq_one_letter_code
_entity_poly.pdbx_strand_id
1 'polypeptide(L)'
;MRQTELDSTDEVRAQLESEINTRVEADPKDPELAKLSKRLIEGRLMDEYRREQVAAMPARPTHPAAVEAYRELGDARYDMARAKVRMDINGDNPAEWNHWSREHFKCAEAANTAAARMHVIEAAQDGRAWQALSNGDRIAVRQELAEDGSFTTPAAPRPIDEILHDYTDRSEGYEPLPDPLDYAAHAPFAGFIGPVRKPPITQTATKRTTTEETATKRTTTERTTTEETAPKRTANKRTATEQKRRRSERSRDARRILASIRSTSGKINPDRLATKAGVNPSGGSGQHADSLDCTGMLLLLELLPTK
;
A
#
# COMPACT_ATOMS: atom_id res chain seq x y z
N MET A 1 -6.03 -21.32 4.80
CA MET A 1 -5.13 -20.38 4.11
C MET A 1 -5.81 -19.93 2.84
N ARG A 2 -5.99 -18.63 2.62
CA ARG A 2 -6.70 -18.10 1.44
C ARG A 2 -5.74 -17.99 0.25
N GLN A 3 -6.27 -18.02 -0.98
CA GLN A 3 -5.46 -18.10 -2.20
C GLN A 3 -4.40 -16.98 -2.32
N THR A 4 -4.77 -15.73 -2.03
CA THR A 4 -3.85 -14.57 -2.03
C THR A 4 -2.69 -14.72 -1.05
N GLU A 5 -2.87 -15.50 0.02
CA GLU A 5 -1.83 -15.77 1.02
C GLU A 5 -0.83 -16.79 0.47
N LEU A 6 -1.32 -17.83 -0.19
CA LEU A 6 -0.49 -18.82 -0.89
C LEU A 6 0.28 -18.16 -2.03
N ASP A 7 -0.41 -17.34 -2.82
CA ASP A 7 0.14 -16.66 -4.00
C ASP A 7 1.22 -15.62 -3.62
N SER A 8 1.33 -15.22 -2.36
CA SER A 8 2.38 -14.31 -1.88
C SER A 8 3.73 -14.96 -1.60
N THR A 9 3.78 -16.30 -1.52
CA THR A 9 5.02 -17.02 -1.21
C THR A 9 5.98 -16.96 -2.39
N ASP A 10 7.29 -16.89 -2.11
CA ASP A 10 8.32 -16.82 -3.17
C ASP A 10 8.20 -17.99 -4.16
N GLU A 11 7.93 -19.19 -3.64
CA GLU A 11 7.76 -20.40 -4.46
C GLU A 11 6.56 -20.29 -5.41
N VAL A 12 5.38 -19.92 -4.91
CA VAL A 12 4.18 -19.81 -5.75
C VAL A 12 4.29 -18.66 -6.74
N ARG A 13 4.93 -17.54 -6.37
CA ARG A 13 5.20 -16.44 -7.31
C ARG A 13 6.13 -16.87 -8.43
N ALA A 14 7.22 -17.57 -8.12
CA ALA A 14 8.13 -18.09 -9.14
C ALA A 14 7.42 -19.09 -10.09
N GLN A 15 6.53 -19.93 -9.55
CA GLN A 15 5.71 -20.84 -10.36
C GLN A 15 4.76 -20.06 -11.27
N LEU A 16 4.04 -19.07 -10.75
CA LEU A 16 3.14 -18.21 -11.52
C LEU A 16 3.88 -17.46 -12.63
N GLU A 17 5.06 -16.90 -12.33
CA GLU A 17 5.91 -16.22 -13.31
C GLU A 17 6.37 -17.17 -14.43
N SER A 18 6.82 -18.37 -14.07
CA SER A 18 7.22 -19.39 -15.04
C SER A 18 6.04 -19.82 -15.93
N GLU A 19 4.86 -20.01 -15.35
CA GLU A 19 3.66 -20.40 -16.09
C GLU A 19 3.20 -19.28 -17.04
N ILE A 20 3.20 -18.03 -16.57
CA ILE A 20 2.90 -16.85 -17.39
C ILE A 20 3.87 -16.76 -18.57
N ASN A 21 5.19 -16.86 -18.32
CA ASN A 21 6.20 -16.77 -19.38
C ASN A 21 6.00 -17.85 -20.44
N THR A 22 5.78 -19.10 -20.00
CA THR A 22 5.52 -20.23 -20.91
C THR A 22 4.28 -20.00 -21.77
N ARG A 23 3.20 -19.48 -21.17
CA ARG A 23 1.94 -19.21 -21.89
C ARG A 23 2.06 -18.02 -22.83
N VAL A 24 2.74 -16.94 -22.43
CA VAL A 24 2.99 -15.78 -23.31
C VAL A 24 3.79 -16.19 -24.54
N GLU A 25 4.78 -17.07 -24.37
CA GLU A 25 5.58 -17.60 -25.49
C GLU A 25 4.74 -18.48 -26.42
N ALA A 26 3.82 -19.28 -25.88
CA ALA A 26 2.98 -20.19 -26.65
C ALA A 26 1.81 -19.49 -27.36
N ASP A 27 1.01 -18.74 -26.61
CA ASP A 27 -0.10 -17.92 -27.10
C ASP A 27 -0.20 -16.62 -26.29
N PRO A 28 0.28 -15.49 -26.85
CA PRO A 28 0.18 -14.19 -26.20
C PRO A 28 -1.25 -13.68 -26.01
N LYS A 29 -2.27 -14.39 -26.48
CA LYS A 29 -3.69 -14.07 -26.28
C LYS A 29 -4.40 -15.14 -25.46
N ASP A 30 -3.67 -16.00 -24.76
CA ASP A 30 -4.27 -17.01 -23.88
C ASP A 30 -5.15 -16.30 -22.83
N PRO A 31 -6.47 -16.57 -22.79
CA PRO A 31 -7.40 -15.91 -21.88
C PRO A 31 -7.10 -16.20 -20.39
N GLU A 32 -6.31 -17.23 -20.08
CA GLU A 32 -5.87 -17.52 -18.72
C GLU A 32 -4.73 -16.61 -18.26
N LEU A 33 -4.00 -15.95 -19.17
CA LEU A 33 -2.92 -15.01 -18.81
C LEU A 33 -3.45 -13.92 -17.89
N ALA A 34 -4.61 -13.34 -18.18
CA ALA A 34 -5.21 -12.30 -17.33
C ALA A 34 -5.44 -12.78 -15.88
N LYS A 35 -5.89 -14.04 -15.70
CA LYS A 35 -6.15 -14.61 -14.37
C LYS A 35 -4.86 -14.90 -13.62
N LEU A 36 -3.86 -15.48 -14.28
CA LEU A 36 -2.56 -15.76 -13.69
C LEU A 36 -1.82 -14.46 -13.31
N SER A 37 -1.88 -13.46 -14.19
CA SER A 37 -1.34 -12.11 -13.96
C SER A 37 -1.93 -11.49 -12.70
N LYS A 38 -3.26 -11.54 -12.58
CA LYS A 38 -3.97 -11.00 -11.42
C LYS A 38 -3.53 -11.69 -10.13
N ARG A 39 -3.39 -13.01 -10.13
CA ARG A 39 -2.91 -13.78 -8.97
C ARG A 39 -1.49 -13.40 -8.57
N LEU A 40 -0.59 -13.26 -9.54
CA LEU A 40 0.79 -12.83 -9.30
C LEU A 40 0.84 -11.42 -8.71
N ILE A 41 0.05 -10.48 -9.26
CA ILE A 41 -0.04 -9.11 -8.76
C ILE A 41 -0.58 -9.09 -7.32
N GLU A 42 -1.69 -9.80 -7.05
CA GLU A 42 -2.25 -9.92 -5.71
C GLU A 42 -1.23 -10.48 -4.71
N GLY A 43 -0.47 -11.50 -5.09
CA GLY A 43 0.58 -12.11 -4.26
C GLY A 43 1.75 -11.14 -3.98
N ARG A 44 2.20 -10.40 -4.99
CA ARG A 44 3.27 -9.38 -4.84
C ARG A 44 2.86 -8.24 -3.92
N LEU A 45 1.68 -7.66 -4.13
CA LEU A 45 1.14 -6.60 -3.27
C LEU A 45 0.93 -7.09 -1.83
N MET A 46 0.44 -8.32 -1.66
CA MET A 46 0.23 -8.87 -0.32
C MET A 46 1.54 -9.04 0.46
N ASP A 47 2.60 -9.54 -0.17
CA ASP A 47 3.92 -9.65 0.48
C ASP A 47 4.48 -8.27 0.84
N GLU A 48 4.38 -7.30 -0.08
CA GLU A 48 4.84 -5.94 0.18
C GLU A 48 4.10 -5.30 1.36
N TYR A 49 2.77 -5.31 1.36
CA TYR A 49 2.00 -4.73 2.46
C TYR A 49 2.22 -5.48 3.77
N ARG A 50 2.47 -6.79 3.75
CA ARG A 50 2.91 -7.49 4.97
C ARG A 50 4.25 -6.98 5.48
N ARG A 51 5.23 -6.75 4.60
CA ARG A 51 6.55 -6.23 5.01
C ARG A 51 6.41 -4.84 5.62
N GLU A 52 5.59 -3.98 5.03
CA GLU A 52 5.27 -2.66 5.61
C GLU A 52 4.65 -2.79 7.01
N GLN A 53 3.64 -3.65 7.15
CA GLN A 53 2.96 -3.88 8.43
C GLN A 53 3.88 -4.50 9.48
N VAL A 54 4.79 -5.40 9.09
CA VAL A 54 5.81 -5.99 9.97
C VAL A 54 6.85 -4.95 10.36
N ALA A 55 7.28 -4.08 9.44
CA ALA A 55 8.20 -2.98 9.75
C ALA A 55 7.60 -1.96 10.74
N ALA A 56 6.27 -1.80 10.71
CA ALA A 56 5.52 -0.98 11.66
C ALA A 56 5.19 -1.70 12.99
N MET A 57 5.62 -2.96 13.18
CA MET A 57 5.46 -3.64 14.45
C MET A 57 6.46 -3.10 15.48
N PRO A 58 6.01 -2.79 16.71
CA PRO A 58 6.90 -2.42 17.79
C PRO A 58 7.77 -3.61 18.23
N ALA A 59 8.77 -3.35 19.08
CA ALA A 59 9.53 -4.42 19.71
C ALA A 59 8.62 -5.36 20.50
N ARG A 60 9.00 -6.64 20.58
CA ARG A 60 8.23 -7.64 21.31
C ARG A 60 8.18 -7.26 22.79
N PRO A 61 6.99 -7.27 23.42
CA PRO A 61 6.85 -6.82 24.79
C PRO A 61 7.45 -7.81 25.78
N THR A 62 7.82 -7.27 26.95
CA THR A 62 8.39 -8.04 28.07
C THR A 62 7.32 -8.54 29.04
N HIS A 63 6.27 -7.74 29.27
CA HIS A 63 5.23 -8.08 30.23
C HIS A 63 4.28 -9.16 29.66
N PRO A 64 3.97 -10.25 30.39
CA PRO A 64 3.14 -11.34 29.87
C PRO A 64 1.76 -10.90 29.35
N ALA A 65 1.09 -9.97 30.05
CA ALA A 65 -0.20 -9.45 29.61
C ALA A 65 -0.12 -8.55 28.35
N ALA A 66 1.06 -7.98 28.05
CA ALA A 66 1.27 -7.21 26.83
C ALA A 66 1.52 -8.13 25.61
N VAL A 67 1.96 -9.38 25.82
CA VAL A 67 2.17 -10.36 24.73
C VAL A 67 0.86 -10.68 24.01
N GLU A 68 -0.26 -10.73 24.72
CA GLU A 68 -1.57 -10.93 24.10
C GLU A 68 -1.96 -9.74 23.21
N ALA A 69 -1.77 -8.51 23.71
CA ALA A 69 -1.99 -7.29 22.93
C ALA A 69 -1.08 -7.21 21.70
N TYR A 70 0.16 -7.68 21.80
CA TYR A 70 1.07 -7.75 20.68
C TYR A 70 0.63 -8.75 19.60
N ARG A 71 0.04 -9.89 19.99
CA ARG A 71 -0.52 -10.85 19.03
C ARG A 71 -1.73 -10.26 18.30
N GLU A 72 -2.66 -9.67 19.05
CA GLU A 72 -3.82 -8.99 18.47
C GLU A 72 -3.40 -7.85 17.52
N LEU A 73 -2.35 -7.11 17.86
CA LEU A 73 -1.78 -6.09 16.98
C LEU A 73 -1.26 -6.70 15.68
N GLY A 74 -0.51 -7.81 15.77
CA GLY A 74 -0.01 -8.53 14.60
C GLY A 74 -1.14 -9.05 13.69
N ASP A 75 -2.18 -9.64 14.29
CA ASP A 75 -3.34 -10.15 13.55
C ASP A 75 -4.10 -9.01 12.86
N ALA A 76 -4.35 -7.90 13.57
CA ALA A 76 -5.05 -6.74 13.03
C ALA A 76 -4.25 -6.07 11.90
N ARG A 77 -2.93 -5.92 12.05
CA ARG A 77 -2.05 -5.40 11.00
C ARG A 77 -1.99 -6.34 9.80
N TYR A 78 -2.01 -7.65 10.00
CA TYR A 78 -2.11 -8.62 8.90
C TYR A 78 -3.43 -8.44 8.12
N ASP A 79 -4.55 -8.26 8.82
CA ASP A 79 -5.84 -8.01 8.19
C ASP A 79 -5.91 -6.63 7.50
N MET A 80 -5.19 -5.62 8.01
CA MET A 80 -5.02 -4.34 7.30
C MET A 80 -4.33 -4.55 5.94
N ALA A 81 -3.19 -5.24 5.89
CA ALA A 81 -2.49 -5.53 4.63
C ALA A 81 -3.42 -6.22 3.63
N ARG A 82 -4.18 -7.20 4.12
CA ARG A 82 -5.15 -7.95 3.33
C ARG A 82 -6.28 -7.07 2.81
N ALA A 83 -6.86 -6.23 3.64
CA ALA A 83 -7.90 -5.29 3.21
C ALA A 83 -7.36 -4.28 2.20
N LYS A 84 -6.12 -3.82 2.38
CA LYS A 84 -5.44 -2.89 1.45
C LYS A 84 -5.28 -3.49 0.06
N VAL A 85 -4.80 -4.74 -0.07
CA VAL A 85 -4.75 -5.44 -1.37
C VAL A 85 -6.13 -5.44 -2.05
N ARG A 86 -7.19 -5.72 -1.29
CA ARG A 86 -8.54 -5.77 -1.85
C ARG A 86 -9.09 -4.39 -2.21
N MET A 87 -8.73 -3.34 -1.50
CA MET A 87 -9.02 -1.96 -1.91
C MET A 87 -8.36 -1.68 -3.26
N ASP A 88 -7.07 -1.97 -3.39
CA ASP A 88 -6.28 -1.60 -4.56
C ASP A 88 -6.70 -2.36 -5.82
N ILE A 89 -6.93 -3.66 -5.70
CA ILE A 89 -7.40 -4.51 -6.81
C ILE A 89 -8.81 -4.14 -7.27
N ASN A 90 -9.63 -3.56 -6.39
CA ASN A 90 -11.01 -3.17 -6.69
C ASN A 90 -11.18 -1.65 -6.81
N GLY A 91 -10.11 -0.89 -7.08
CA GLY A 91 -10.15 0.57 -7.20
C GLY A 91 -11.19 1.09 -8.19
N ASP A 92 -11.41 0.36 -9.29
CA ASP A 92 -12.38 0.71 -10.33
C ASP A 92 -13.84 0.34 -9.99
N ASN A 93 -14.06 -0.39 -8.87
CA ASN A 93 -15.39 -0.76 -8.40
C ASN A 93 -15.69 -0.05 -7.07
N PRO A 94 -16.41 1.08 -7.08
CA PRO A 94 -16.68 1.86 -5.87
C PRO A 94 -17.39 1.08 -4.76
N ALA A 95 -18.26 0.12 -5.09
CA ALA A 95 -18.98 -0.64 -4.08
C ALA A 95 -18.05 -1.59 -3.31
N GLU A 96 -17.22 -2.34 -4.05
CA GLU A 96 -16.20 -3.22 -3.47
C GLU A 96 -15.14 -2.41 -2.73
N TRP A 97 -14.64 -1.33 -3.33
CA TRP A 97 -13.66 -0.46 -2.69
C TRP A 97 -14.16 0.09 -1.35
N ASN A 98 -15.40 0.61 -1.30
CA ASN A 98 -16.00 1.12 -0.07
C ASN A 98 -16.25 0.01 0.98
N HIS A 99 -16.52 -1.22 0.55
CA HIS A 99 -16.59 -2.35 1.46
C HIS A 99 -15.23 -2.61 2.10
N TRP A 100 -14.18 -2.77 1.28
CA TRP A 100 -12.83 -3.06 1.76
C TRP A 100 -12.19 -1.90 2.52
N SER A 101 -12.49 -0.65 2.18
CA SER A 101 -12.07 0.55 2.94
C SER A 101 -12.66 0.53 4.36
N ARG A 102 -13.93 0.15 4.52
CA ARG A 102 -14.54 -0.02 5.85
C ARG A 102 -13.94 -1.17 6.64
N GLU A 103 -13.62 -2.28 5.98
CA GLU A 103 -12.93 -3.40 6.63
C GLU A 103 -11.51 -3.01 7.04
N HIS A 104 -10.75 -2.31 6.18
CA HIS A 104 -9.44 -1.78 6.50
C HIS A 104 -9.49 -0.84 7.70
N PHE A 105 -10.46 0.09 7.73
CA PHE A 105 -10.66 1.00 8.84
C PHE A 105 -10.90 0.25 10.16
N LYS A 106 -11.77 -0.75 10.19
CA LYS A 106 -12.00 -1.58 11.39
C LYS A 106 -10.72 -2.28 11.85
N CYS A 107 -9.93 -2.82 10.92
CA CYS A 107 -8.65 -3.45 11.23
C CYS A 107 -7.66 -2.45 11.80
N ALA A 108 -7.63 -1.23 11.26
CA ALA A 108 -6.81 -0.14 11.76
C ALA A 108 -7.22 0.33 13.17
N GLU A 109 -8.52 0.41 13.46
CA GLU A 109 -9.03 0.68 14.81
C GLU A 109 -8.63 -0.41 15.81
N ALA A 110 -8.72 -1.68 15.40
CA ALA A 110 -8.32 -2.82 16.20
C ALA A 110 -6.81 -2.81 16.47
N ALA A 111 -6.00 -2.57 15.44
CA ALA A 111 -4.54 -2.48 15.53
C ALA A 111 -4.12 -1.33 16.47
N ASN A 112 -4.68 -0.13 16.31
CA ASN A 112 -4.40 0.99 17.20
C ASN A 112 -4.81 0.67 18.66
N THR A 113 -5.98 0.06 18.87
CA THR A 113 -6.44 -0.32 20.21
C THR A 113 -5.51 -1.34 20.86
N ALA A 114 -5.04 -2.34 20.11
CA ALA A 114 -4.09 -3.33 20.59
C ALA A 114 -2.72 -2.70 20.90
N ALA A 115 -2.22 -1.82 20.04
CA ALA A 115 -0.99 -1.06 20.27
C ALA A 115 -1.07 -0.20 21.53
N ALA A 116 -2.16 0.53 21.72
CA ALA A 116 -2.40 1.35 22.92
C ALA A 116 -2.48 0.50 24.19
N ARG A 117 -3.19 -0.63 24.14
CA ARG A 117 -3.27 -1.56 25.26
C ARG A 117 -1.89 -2.10 25.63
N MET A 118 -1.11 -2.53 24.63
CA MET A 118 0.25 -3.01 24.83
C MET A 118 1.13 -1.93 25.46
N HIS A 119 1.12 -0.72 24.89
CA HIS A 119 1.91 0.41 25.35
C HIS A 119 1.62 0.74 26.83
N VAL A 120 0.34 0.80 27.22
CA VAL A 120 -0.06 1.11 28.60
C VAL A 120 0.35 -0.01 29.57
N ILE A 121 0.16 -1.27 29.20
CA ILE A 121 0.55 -2.41 30.05
C ILE A 121 2.07 -2.42 30.27
N GLU A 122 2.85 -2.18 29.22
CA GLU A 122 4.30 -2.13 29.33
C GLU A 122 4.80 -0.92 30.11
N ALA A 123 4.20 0.26 29.91
CA ALA A 123 4.60 1.45 30.65
C ALA A 123 4.30 1.32 32.15
N ALA A 124 3.15 0.75 32.51
CA ALA A 124 2.74 0.56 33.90
C ALA A 124 3.29 -0.71 34.56
N GLN A 125 3.79 -1.66 33.75
CA GLN A 125 4.13 -3.02 34.20
C GLN A 125 2.97 -3.71 34.96
N ASP A 126 1.74 -3.43 34.52
CA ASP A 126 0.51 -3.99 35.10
C ASP A 126 -0.47 -4.38 33.98
N GLY A 127 -0.86 -5.66 33.97
CA GLY A 127 -1.82 -6.21 33.01
C GLY A 127 -3.24 -5.64 33.11
N ARG A 128 -3.58 -4.96 34.21
CA ARG A 128 -4.89 -4.30 34.41
C ARG A 128 -4.87 -2.80 34.13
N ALA A 129 -3.71 -2.23 33.82
CA ALA A 129 -3.54 -0.79 33.64
C ALA A 129 -4.47 -0.24 32.55
N TRP A 130 -4.63 -0.97 31.44
CA TRP A 130 -5.53 -0.57 30.36
C TRP A 130 -7.00 -0.49 30.81
N GLN A 131 -7.47 -1.48 31.58
CA GLN A 131 -8.84 -1.53 32.07
C GLN A 131 -9.10 -0.47 33.14
N ALA A 132 -8.06 -0.07 33.89
CA ALA A 132 -8.15 0.99 34.90
C ALA A 132 -8.26 2.40 34.30
N LEU A 133 -7.82 2.61 33.04
CA LEU A 133 -7.94 3.90 32.37
C LEU A 133 -9.40 4.31 32.12
N SER A 134 -9.66 5.62 32.22
CA SER A 134 -10.92 6.21 31.76
C SER A 134 -11.05 6.12 30.24
N ASN A 135 -12.27 6.23 29.72
CA ASN A 135 -12.48 6.25 28.26
C ASN A 135 -11.74 7.42 27.60
N GLY A 136 -11.65 8.57 28.26
CA GLY A 136 -10.90 9.73 27.76
C GLY A 136 -9.40 9.46 27.65
N ASP A 137 -8.81 8.82 28.65
CA ASP A 137 -7.38 8.49 28.63
C ASP A 137 -7.05 7.42 27.59
N ARG A 138 -7.93 6.42 27.41
CA ARG A 138 -7.78 5.42 26.33
C ARG A 138 -7.85 6.05 24.94
N ILE A 139 -8.67 7.10 24.76
CA ILE A 139 -8.70 7.86 23.51
C ILE A 139 -7.40 8.63 23.33
N ALA A 140 -6.91 9.31 24.36
CA ALA A 140 -5.68 10.10 24.29
C ALA A 140 -4.46 9.24 23.89
N VAL A 141 -4.28 8.06 24.50
CA VAL A 141 -3.17 7.14 24.15
C VAL A 141 -3.29 6.66 22.70
N ARG A 142 -4.51 6.32 22.24
CA ARG A 142 -4.73 5.90 20.84
C ARG A 142 -4.49 7.02 19.83
N GLN A 143 -4.73 8.27 20.22
CA GLN A 143 -4.42 9.42 19.37
C GLN A 143 -2.91 9.62 19.24
N GLU A 144 -2.20 9.60 20.37
CA GLU A 144 -0.75 9.72 20.43
C GLU A 144 -0.05 8.65 19.56
N LEU A 145 -0.45 7.39 19.68
CA LEU A 145 0.15 6.30 18.90
C LEU A 145 -0.20 6.31 17.41
N ALA A 146 -1.21 7.07 16.99
CA ALA A 146 -1.57 7.17 15.58
C ALA A 146 -1.01 8.41 14.88
N GLU A 147 -0.27 9.27 15.59
CA GLU A 147 0.32 10.48 15.02
C GLU A 147 1.30 10.18 13.88
N ASP A 148 1.92 9.00 13.89
CA ASP A 148 2.85 8.55 12.85
C ASP A 148 2.16 8.12 11.53
N GLY A 149 0.83 8.03 11.53
CA GLY A 149 0.05 7.64 10.36
C GLY A 149 0.02 6.14 10.07
N SER A 150 0.65 5.29 10.91
CA SER A 150 0.79 3.84 10.67
C SER A 150 -0.52 3.04 10.73
N PHE A 151 -1.61 3.70 11.11
CA PHE A 151 -2.98 3.16 11.19
C PHE A 151 -3.96 3.90 10.28
N THR A 152 -3.48 4.66 9.29
CA THR A 152 -4.35 5.44 8.41
C THR A 152 -4.98 4.56 7.33
N THR A 153 -6.22 4.89 6.97
CA THR A 153 -6.95 4.25 5.87
C THR A 153 -7.05 5.21 4.68
N PRO A 154 -6.69 4.80 3.45
CA PRO A 154 -6.83 5.64 2.27
C PRO A 154 -8.26 6.17 2.08
N ALA A 155 -8.39 7.46 1.75
CA ALA A 155 -9.70 8.11 1.62
C ALA A 155 -10.31 8.02 0.22
N ALA A 156 -9.53 7.59 -0.78
CA ALA A 156 -10.02 7.42 -2.15
C ALA A 156 -9.29 6.25 -2.84
N PRO A 157 -9.93 5.61 -3.84
CA PRO A 157 -9.26 4.62 -4.66
C PRO A 157 -8.13 5.26 -5.46
N ARG A 158 -7.06 4.49 -5.63
CA ARG A 158 -5.95 4.83 -6.53
C ARG A 158 -6.03 3.95 -7.78
N PRO A 159 -5.65 4.49 -8.95
CA PRO A 159 -5.48 3.68 -10.15
C PRO A 159 -4.46 2.56 -9.92
N ILE A 160 -4.78 1.33 -10.35
CA ILE A 160 -3.94 0.15 -10.09
C ILE A 160 -2.56 0.27 -10.76
N ASP A 161 -2.48 0.92 -11.90
CA ASP A 161 -1.23 1.24 -12.61
C ASP A 161 -0.29 2.12 -11.80
N GLU A 162 -0.81 3.12 -11.07
CA GLU A 162 0.01 3.95 -10.19
C GLU A 162 0.59 3.16 -9.01
N ILE A 163 -0.22 2.28 -8.41
CA ILE A 163 0.19 1.41 -7.30
C ILE A 163 1.30 0.45 -7.76
N LEU A 164 1.13 -0.12 -8.96
CA LEU A 164 2.09 -1.04 -9.54
C LEU A 164 3.40 -0.34 -9.93
N HIS A 165 3.33 0.91 -10.40
CA HIS A 165 4.53 1.72 -10.57
C HIS A 165 5.23 2.04 -9.25
N ASP A 166 4.49 2.29 -8.16
CA ASP A 166 5.08 2.48 -6.83
C ASP A 166 5.78 1.21 -6.35
N TYR A 167 5.16 0.04 -6.54
CA TYR A 167 5.75 -1.27 -6.25
C TYR A 167 7.09 -1.45 -7.00
N THR A 168 7.12 -1.20 -8.32
CA THR A 168 8.36 -1.36 -9.09
C THR A 168 9.42 -0.32 -8.73
N ASP A 169 9.00 0.91 -8.44
CA ASP A 169 9.95 1.93 -7.98
C ASP A 169 10.61 1.49 -6.67
N ARG A 170 9.85 0.95 -5.71
CA ARG A 170 10.41 0.41 -4.46
C ARG A 170 11.32 -0.79 -4.69
N SER A 171 10.94 -1.72 -5.58
CA SER A 171 11.77 -2.89 -5.88
C SER A 171 13.09 -2.52 -6.57
N GLU A 172 13.11 -1.42 -7.32
CA GLU A 172 14.30 -0.82 -7.91
C GLU A 172 15.07 0.13 -6.95
N GLY A 173 14.59 0.31 -5.72
CA GLY A 173 15.23 1.14 -4.69
C GLY A 173 14.92 2.64 -4.77
N TYR A 174 13.87 3.02 -5.49
CA TYR A 174 13.37 4.40 -5.58
C TYR A 174 12.20 4.63 -4.61
N GLU A 175 12.17 5.83 -4.01
CA GLU A 175 11.03 6.28 -3.22
C GLU A 175 9.84 6.58 -4.14
N PRO A 176 8.62 6.08 -3.84
CA PRO A 176 7.42 6.40 -4.61
C PRO A 176 7.14 7.90 -4.67
N LEU A 177 6.44 8.32 -5.73
CA LEU A 177 5.88 9.67 -5.77
C LEU A 177 4.83 9.80 -4.66
N PRO A 178 4.90 10.84 -3.80
CA PRO A 178 3.89 11.05 -2.79
C PRO A 178 2.53 11.25 -3.45
N ASP A 179 1.52 10.53 -2.97
CA ASP A 179 0.17 10.65 -3.50
C ASP A 179 -0.48 11.91 -2.90
N PRO A 180 -1.03 12.84 -3.71
CA PRO A 180 -1.83 13.94 -3.18
C PRO A 180 -2.98 13.49 -2.25
N LEU A 181 -3.44 12.25 -2.36
CA LEU A 181 -4.48 11.65 -1.51
C LEU A 181 -3.94 11.08 -0.19
N ASP A 182 -2.63 10.95 -0.01
CA ASP A 182 -2.02 10.52 1.27
C ASP A 182 -2.42 11.46 2.41
N TYR A 183 -2.60 12.76 2.11
CA TYR A 183 -3.05 13.77 3.08
C TYR A 183 -4.54 13.68 3.42
N ALA A 184 -5.34 12.94 2.64
CA ALA A 184 -6.77 12.78 2.87
C ALA A 184 -7.11 11.55 3.73
N ALA A 185 -6.12 10.71 4.06
CA ALA A 185 -6.33 9.44 4.75
C ALA A 185 -7.09 9.59 6.09
N HIS A 186 -7.95 8.61 6.37
CA HIS A 186 -8.74 8.57 7.60
C HIS A 186 -7.90 8.00 8.75
N ALA A 187 -7.75 8.80 9.81
CA ALA A 187 -7.21 8.33 11.08
C ALA A 187 -8.13 7.24 11.67
N PRO A 188 -7.60 6.27 12.45
CA PRO A 188 -8.35 5.15 13.02
C PRO A 188 -9.27 5.56 14.19
N PHE A 189 -9.78 6.79 14.18
CA PHE A 189 -10.73 7.33 15.16
C PHE A 189 -11.53 8.43 14.47
N ALA A 190 -12.59 8.04 13.76
CA ALA A 190 -13.56 9.02 13.29
C ALA A 190 -14.44 9.47 14.48
N GLY A 191 -14.22 10.68 15.01
CA GLY A 191 -15.25 11.35 15.83
C GLY A 191 -14.88 11.95 17.20
N PHE A 192 -13.63 12.22 17.55
CA PHE A 192 -13.31 12.95 18.80
C PHE A 192 -12.51 14.23 18.58
N ILE A 193 -13.21 15.38 18.61
CA ILE A 193 -12.62 16.71 18.75
C ILE A 193 -12.82 17.12 20.22
N GLY A 194 -11.93 16.67 21.10
CA GLY A 194 -11.90 17.08 22.50
C GLY A 194 -10.47 17.37 22.93
N PRO A 195 -10.26 18.26 23.92
CA PRO A 195 -8.91 18.64 24.32
C PRO A 195 -8.13 17.43 24.84
N VAL A 196 -6.94 17.23 24.27
CA VAL A 196 -5.96 16.23 24.70
C VAL A 196 -5.56 16.53 26.14
N ARG A 197 -6.09 15.77 27.10
CA ARG A 197 -5.48 15.68 28.43
C ARG A 197 -4.39 14.63 28.31
N LYS A 198 -3.12 15.07 28.31
CA LYS A 198 -1.99 14.16 28.45
C LYS A 198 -2.20 13.36 29.74
N PRO A 199 -2.32 12.02 29.69
CA PRO A 199 -2.40 11.23 30.90
C PRO A 199 -1.05 11.36 31.66
N PRO A 200 -1.05 11.32 32.99
CA PRO A 200 0.16 11.41 33.79
C PRO A 200 0.89 10.07 33.76
N ILE A 201 1.52 9.73 32.62
CA ILE A 201 2.42 8.57 32.54
C ILE A 201 3.84 9.09 32.31
N THR A 202 4.30 9.94 33.22
CA THR A 202 5.73 10.21 33.40
C THR A 202 5.92 10.74 34.81
N GLN A 203 6.41 9.89 35.71
CA GLN A 203 7.41 10.24 36.71
C GLN A 203 7.70 9.03 37.59
N THR A 204 8.70 8.24 37.19
CA THR A 204 9.66 7.76 38.17
C THR A 204 11.07 8.00 37.64
N ALA A 205 11.88 8.60 38.52
CA ALA A 205 13.35 8.67 38.54
C ALA A 205 14.05 10.01 38.22
N THR A 206 14.26 10.76 39.31
CA THR A 206 15.58 11.25 39.80
C THR A 206 16.10 12.62 39.33
N LYS A 207 15.90 13.61 40.24
CA LYS A 207 16.78 14.72 40.65
C LYS A 207 17.82 15.24 39.64
N ARG A 208 17.68 16.53 39.29
CA ARG A 208 18.69 17.57 39.61
C ARG A 208 18.06 18.97 39.61
N THR A 209 18.32 19.65 40.72
CA THR A 209 18.14 21.08 41.04
C THR A 209 18.63 22.01 39.91
N THR A 210 17.91 23.09 39.60
CA THR A 210 18.18 24.47 40.07
C THR A 210 17.32 25.53 39.34
N THR A 211 16.73 26.40 40.18
CA THR A 211 16.47 27.85 40.01
C THR A 211 15.25 28.34 39.21
N GLU A 212 14.44 29.07 39.97
CA GLU A 212 13.35 29.98 39.61
C GLU A 212 13.78 31.05 38.59
N GLU A 213 12.87 31.49 37.70
CA GLU A 213 12.27 32.84 37.77
C GLU A 213 11.46 33.22 36.52
N THR A 214 10.31 33.83 36.81
CA THR A 214 9.56 34.85 36.05
C THR A 214 8.86 34.53 34.73
N ALA A 215 7.53 34.63 34.83
CA ALA A 215 6.58 34.94 33.78
C ALA A 215 6.84 36.30 33.12
N THR A 216 6.53 36.45 31.82
CA THR A 216 5.93 37.69 31.26
C THR A 216 5.15 37.37 29.98
N LYS A 217 3.97 37.99 29.86
CA LYS A 217 3.01 37.92 28.75
C LYS A 217 3.47 38.71 27.51
N ARG A 218 3.04 38.22 26.33
CA ARG A 218 2.58 38.93 25.10
C ARG A 218 3.22 40.28 24.72
N THR A 219 3.79 40.39 23.50
CA THR A 219 3.19 41.11 22.33
C THR A 219 4.15 41.18 21.11
N THR A 220 3.59 40.91 19.92
CA THR A 220 3.85 41.49 18.57
C THR A 220 5.25 41.89 18.09
N THR A 221 5.65 41.39 16.90
CA THR A 221 5.76 42.16 15.62
C THR A 221 6.82 41.52 14.69
N GLU A 222 6.44 41.44 13.42
CA GLU A 222 7.17 41.07 12.20
C GLU A 222 8.69 41.36 12.16
N ARG A 223 9.47 40.40 11.65
CA ARG A 223 10.53 40.65 10.66
C ARG A 223 11.06 39.36 10.01
N THR A 224 10.81 39.27 8.71
CA THR A 224 11.73 38.80 7.64
C THR A 224 12.77 37.72 7.95
N THR A 225 12.61 36.55 7.32
CA THR A 225 13.64 35.98 6.42
C THR A 225 12.97 35.04 5.42
N THR A 226 12.78 35.57 4.22
CA THR A 226 12.83 34.82 2.96
C THR A 226 14.19 34.10 2.87
N GLU A 227 14.26 32.98 2.16
CA GLU A 227 15.47 32.17 1.84
C GLU A 227 15.74 30.91 2.69
N GLU A 228 14.83 29.92 2.65
CA GLU A 228 15.25 28.52 2.86
C GLU A 228 14.43 27.46 2.07
N THR A 229 13.47 27.88 1.24
CA THR A 229 12.53 26.97 0.55
C THR A 229 12.89 26.65 -0.90
N ALA A 230 13.97 27.22 -1.45
CA ALA A 230 14.33 27.08 -2.87
C ALA A 230 15.09 25.78 -3.26
N PRO A 231 16.05 25.24 -2.47
CA PRO A 231 16.81 24.07 -2.89
C PRO A 231 16.03 22.75 -2.74
N LYS A 232 15.23 22.60 -1.67
CA LYS A 232 14.43 21.38 -1.44
C LYS A 232 13.28 21.21 -2.45
N ARG A 233 12.60 22.30 -2.82
CA ARG A 233 11.49 22.23 -3.80
C ARG A 233 11.97 21.94 -5.22
N THR A 234 13.18 22.35 -5.59
CA THR A 234 13.73 22.07 -6.93
C THR A 234 14.34 20.68 -7.03
N ALA A 235 14.98 20.18 -5.97
CA ALA A 235 15.42 18.78 -5.86
C ALA A 235 14.24 17.81 -5.98
N ASN A 236 13.16 18.03 -5.21
CA ASN A 236 11.95 17.19 -5.26
C ASN A 236 11.24 17.24 -6.62
N LYS A 237 11.28 18.38 -7.32
CA LYS A 237 10.70 18.49 -8.67
C LYS A 237 11.54 17.77 -9.72
N ARG A 238 12.87 17.80 -9.61
CA ARG A 238 13.78 17.09 -10.52
C ARG A 238 13.69 15.58 -10.35
N THR A 239 13.63 15.08 -9.11
CA THR A 239 13.43 13.65 -8.81
C THR A 239 12.05 13.17 -9.29
N ALA A 240 10.99 13.94 -9.04
CA ALA A 240 9.65 13.60 -9.52
C ALA A 240 9.53 13.61 -11.06
N THR A 241 10.21 14.54 -11.74
CA THR A 241 10.23 14.60 -13.20
C THR A 241 10.96 13.40 -13.79
N GLU A 242 12.11 13.04 -13.21
CA GLU A 242 12.90 11.89 -13.64
C GLU A 242 12.16 10.58 -13.40
N GLN A 243 11.47 10.44 -12.27
CA GLN A 243 10.63 9.28 -11.96
C GLN A 243 9.44 9.14 -12.92
N LYS A 244 8.76 10.25 -13.25
CA LYS A 244 7.72 10.26 -14.28
C LYS A 244 8.26 9.86 -15.65
N ARG A 245 9.48 10.31 -16.00
CA ARG A 245 10.15 9.92 -17.24
C ARG A 245 10.42 8.41 -17.28
N ARG A 246 10.95 7.83 -16.20
CA ARG A 246 11.17 6.37 -16.08
C ARG A 246 9.88 5.56 -16.21
N ARG A 247 8.82 5.94 -15.49
CA ARG A 247 7.50 5.29 -15.61
C ARG A 247 6.99 5.34 -17.05
N SER A 248 7.08 6.50 -17.70
CA SER A 248 6.70 6.67 -19.11
C SER A 248 7.55 5.85 -20.09
N GLU A 249 8.84 5.63 -19.81
CA GLU A 249 9.72 4.78 -20.59
C GLU A 249 9.32 3.30 -20.48
N ARG A 250 9.12 2.80 -19.26
CA ARG A 250 8.61 1.44 -19.03
C ARG A 250 7.31 1.19 -19.79
N SER A 251 6.33 2.09 -19.68
CA SER A 251 5.06 1.92 -20.41
C SER A 251 5.22 1.96 -21.93
N ARG A 252 6.14 2.78 -22.46
CA ARG A 252 6.44 2.79 -23.90
C ARG A 252 7.11 1.50 -24.36
N ASP A 253 7.97 0.93 -23.54
CA ASP A 253 8.68 -0.31 -23.87
C ASP A 253 7.75 -1.51 -23.78
N ALA A 254 6.90 -1.62 -22.75
CA ALA A 254 5.83 -2.61 -22.67
C ALA A 254 4.88 -2.54 -23.87
N ARG A 255 4.45 -1.33 -24.26
CA ARG A 255 3.65 -1.11 -25.48
C ARG A 255 4.38 -1.53 -26.75
N ARG A 256 5.69 -1.27 -26.86
CA ARG A 256 6.51 -1.72 -27.99
C ARG A 256 6.61 -3.24 -28.05
N ILE A 257 6.82 -3.90 -26.91
CA ILE A 257 6.84 -5.36 -26.81
C ILE A 257 5.49 -5.93 -27.26
N LEU A 258 4.36 -5.41 -26.76
CA LEU A 258 3.04 -5.85 -27.20
C LEU A 258 2.76 -5.58 -28.68
N ALA A 259 3.18 -4.44 -29.20
CA ALA A 259 3.06 -4.15 -30.63
C ALA A 259 3.89 -5.14 -31.45
N SER A 260 5.10 -5.49 -30.99
CA SER A 260 5.95 -6.48 -31.64
C SER A 260 5.30 -7.86 -31.63
N ILE A 261 4.77 -8.31 -30.49
CA ILE A 261 4.06 -9.58 -30.31
C ILE A 261 2.82 -9.64 -31.22
N ARG A 262 2.02 -8.56 -31.28
CA ARG A 262 0.88 -8.48 -32.21
C ARG A 262 1.32 -8.54 -33.67
N SER A 263 2.44 -7.92 -34.01
CA SER A 263 2.96 -7.92 -35.38
C SER A 263 3.55 -9.26 -35.81
N THR A 264 4.16 -10.01 -34.90
CA THR A 264 4.71 -11.35 -35.17
C THR A 264 3.59 -12.39 -35.20
N SER A 265 2.62 -12.31 -34.27
CA SER A 265 1.40 -13.11 -34.30
C SER A 265 0.55 -12.82 -35.56
N GLY A 266 0.42 -11.56 -35.97
CA GLY A 266 -0.27 -11.17 -37.21
C GLY A 266 0.46 -11.51 -38.51
N LYS A 267 1.76 -11.85 -38.46
CA LYS A 267 2.50 -12.42 -39.60
C LYS A 267 2.23 -13.92 -39.76
N ILE A 268 1.73 -14.59 -38.73
CA ILE A 268 1.11 -15.91 -38.80
C ILE A 268 -0.36 -15.68 -39.12
N ASN A 269 -0.65 -15.12 -40.29
CA ASN A 269 -2.03 -14.89 -40.71
C ASN A 269 -2.55 -16.18 -41.35
N PRO A 270 -3.44 -16.95 -40.69
CA PRO A 270 -4.00 -18.17 -41.27
C PRO A 270 -4.77 -17.87 -42.56
N ASP A 271 -5.26 -16.64 -42.75
CA ASP A 271 -5.92 -16.22 -44.00
C ASP A 271 -4.96 -16.15 -45.19
N ARG A 272 -3.68 -15.80 -45.00
CA ARG A 272 -2.69 -15.85 -46.09
C ARG A 272 -2.31 -17.29 -46.47
N LEU A 273 -2.47 -18.23 -45.54
CA LEU A 273 -2.30 -19.67 -45.79
C LEU A 273 -3.59 -20.29 -46.36
N ALA A 274 -4.77 -19.81 -45.95
CA ALA A 274 -6.08 -20.25 -46.43
C ALA A 274 -6.42 -19.69 -47.81
N THR A 275 -5.92 -18.51 -48.20
CA THR A 275 -6.05 -18.01 -49.58
C THR A 275 -5.25 -18.87 -50.57
N LYS A 276 -4.23 -19.59 -50.08
CA LYS A 276 -3.46 -20.57 -50.86
C LYS A 276 -4.11 -21.97 -50.86
N ALA A 277 -5.11 -22.20 -50.01
CA ALA A 277 -5.81 -23.47 -49.82
C ALA A 277 -7.33 -23.41 -50.09
N GLY A 278 -7.88 -22.26 -50.50
CA GLY A 278 -9.25 -22.11 -50.99
C GLY A 278 -10.37 -22.19 -49.95
N VAL A 279 -10.19 -21.73 -48.71
CA VAL A 279 -11.25 -21.77 -47.68
C VAL A 279 -11.53 -20.38 -47.11
N ASN A 280 -12.80 -19.95 -47.17
CA ASN A 280 -13.31 -18.69 -46.59
C ASN A 280 -13.70 -18.88 -45.11
N PRO A 281 -13.23 -18.02 -44.19
CA PRO A 281 -13.83 -17.89 -42.86
C PRO A 281 -14.72 -16.63 -42.79
N SER A 282 -16.03 -16.84 -42.67
CA SER A 282 -16.99 -15.83 -42.25
C SER A 282 -17.18 -15.89 -40.73
N GLY A 283 -17.12 -14.76 -40.02
CA GLY A 283 -17.83 -14.63 -38.74
C GLY A 283 -17.15 -13.78 -37.66
N GLY A 284 -17.60 -12.52 -37.55
CA GLY A 284 -17.98 -11.88 -36.28
C GLY A 284 -16.92 -11.58 -35.23
N SER A 285 -16.26 -10.42 -35.31
CA SER A 285 -15.54 -9.81 -34.19
C SER A 285 -16.50 -9.02 -33.29
N GLY A 286 -16.81 -9.55 -32.10
CA GLY A 286 -17.49 -8.82 -31.04
C GLY A 286 -16.57 -7.77 -30.43
N GLN A 287 -16.88 -6.50 -30.65
CA GLN A 287 -16.25 -5.37 -29.98
C GLN A 287 -16.70 -5.38 -28.51
N HIS A 288 -15.78 -5.14 -27.56
CA HIS A 288 -15.97 -4.91 -26.11
C HIS A 288 -15.33 -5.91 -25.11
N ALA A 289 -14.54 -6.91 -25.52
CA ALA A 289 -13.77 -7.76 -24.58
C ALA A 289 -12.30 -7.33 -24.35
N ASP A 290 -11.75 -6.44 -25.18
CA ASP A 290 -10.29 -6.28 -25.31
C ASP A 290 -9.61 -5.31 -24.31
N SER A 291 -10.36 -4.53 -23.53
CA SER A 291 -9.75 -3.45 -22.71
C SER A 291 -9.08 -3.96 -21.42
N LEU A 292 -9.53 -5.09 -20.87
CA LEU A 292 -8.90 -5.71 -19.69
C LEU A 292 -7.70 -6.60 -20.06
N ASP A 293 -7.74 -7.19 -21.27
CA ASP A 293 -6.75 -8.17 -21.72
C ASP A 293 -5.40 -7.52 -22.06
N CYS A 294 -5.44 -6.36 -22.71
CA CYS A 294 -4.23 -5.57 -22.97
C CYS A 294 -3.66 -4.92 -21.70
N THR A 295 -4.51 -4.58 -20.74
CA THR A 295 -4.08 -3.86 -19.53
C THR A 295 -3.34 -4.80 -18.57
N GLY A 296 -3.84 -6.02 -18.34
CA GLY A 296 -3.14 -7.02 -17.53
C GLY A 296 -1.77 -7.41 -18.08
N MET A 297 -1.67 -7.61 -19.40
CA MET A 297 -0.40 -7.90 -20.07
C MET A 297 0.55 -6.71 -20.16
N LEU A 298 0.03 -5.49 -20.37
CA LEU A 298 0.84 -4.27 -20.28
C LEU A 298 1.45 -4.13 -18.89
N LEU A 299 0.62 -4.28 -17.85
CA LEU A 299 1.05 -4.21 -16.46
C LEU A 299 2.10 -5.27 -16.15
N LEU A 300 1.93 -6.52 -16.59
CA LEU A 300 2.97 -7.54 -16.43
C LEU A 300 4.29 -7.15 -17.11
N LEU A 301 4.25 -6.69 -18.36
CA LEU A 301 5.47 -6.33 -19.09
C LEU A 301 6.15 -5.08 -18.52
N GLU A 302 5.40 -4.21 -17.83
CA GLU A 302 5.94 -3.08 -17.07
C GLU A 302 6.53 -3.50 -15.71
N LEU A 303 6.06 -4.61 -15.13
CA LEU A 303 6.40 -5.10 -13.79
C LEU A 303 7.35 -6.30 -13.76
N LEU A 304 7.55 -6.98 -14.88
CA LEU A 304 8.51 -8.07 -15.03
C LEU A 304 9.85 -7.45 -15.44
N PRO A 305 10.86 -7.41 -14.54
CA PRO A 305 12.19 -7.00 -14.94
C PRO A 305 12.66 -7.92 -16.07
N THR A 306 12.93 -7.34 -17.23
CA THR A 306 13.63 -8.05 -18.31
C THR A 306 15.13 -8.03 -17.99
N LYS A 307 15.53 -8.83 -16.99
CA LYS A 307 16.91 -9.31 -16.74
C LYS A 307 16.98 -10.16 -15.48
#